data_AF-Q8RLE7-F1
#
_entry.id   AF-Q8RLE7-F1
#
_cell.length_a   1.000
_cell.length_b   1.000
_cell.length_c   1.000
_cell.angle_alpha   90.00
_cell.angle_beta   90.00
_cell.angle_gamma   90.00
#
_symmetry.space_group_name_H-M   'P 1'
#
loop_
_entity.id
_entity.type
_entity.pdbx_description
1 polymer ?
#
loop_
_entity_poly.entity_id
_entity_poly.type
_entity_poly.pdbx_seq_one_letter_code
_entity_poly.pdbx_strand_id
1 'polypeptide(L)'
;CSMSEIDWRKHGFARAQLGYLLNGAGFFHQAHRAVDDCHALLEVLDFELPTTGSPALALLLETARKATLRVWAEQSAFDLKDSLKRRGYRWNDGSDGRPKSWFIDVDETALEDEIAFLKTEIYGRDVEPGVRRLTAFTRFSNRV
;
A
#
# COMPACT_ATOMS: atom_id res chain seq x y z
N CYS A 1 -4.72 -6.04 -2.47
CA CYS A 1 -3.98 -7.28 -2.19
C CYS A 1 -3.93 -7.53 -0.68
N SER A 2 -4.40 -8.68 -0.20
CA SER A 2 -4.36 -9.07 1.22
C SER A 2 -2.97 -9.05 1.83
N MET A 3 -1.93 -9.31 1.03
CA MET A 3 -0.53 -9.29 1.48
C MET A 3 -0.10 -7.90 1.98
N SER A 4 -0.61 -6.82 1.38
CA SER A 4 -0.16 -5.44 1.64
C SER A 4 -1.22 -4.54 2.27
N GLU A 5 -2.50 -4.85 2.07
CA GLU A 5 -3.63 -4.02 2.55
C GLU A 5 -4.17 -4.46 3.91
N ILE A 6 -3.58 -5.51 4.50
CA ILE A 6 -3.80 -5.89 5.89
C ILE A 6 -2.47 -5.72 6.61
N ASP A 7 -2.47 -4.98 7.72
CA ASP A 7 -1.30 -4.81 8.57
C ASP A 7 -1.16 -6.02 9.51
N TRP A 8 -0.79 -7.16 8.93
CA TRP A 8 -0.70 -8.45 9.60
C TRP A 8 0.09 -8.40 10.93
N ARG A 9 1.11 -7.53 11.02
CA ARG A 9 1.90 -7.35 12.24
C ARG A 9 1.08 -6.78 13.39
N LYS A 10 0.18 -5.83 13.12
CA LYS A 10 -0.76 -5.32 14.13
C LYS A 10 -1.74 -6.38 14.63
N HIS A 11 -1.92 -7.47 13.88
CA HIS A 11 -2.78 -8.59 14.25
C HIS A 11 -2.01 -9.81 14.78
N GLY A 12 -0.73 -9.64 15.12
CA GLY A 12 0.08 -10.69 15.76
C GLY A 12 0.85 -11.61 14.80
N PHE A 13 0.82 -11.35 13.50
CA PHE A 13 1.52 -12.15 12.51
C PHE A 13 2.88 -11.53 12.13
N ALA A 14 3.94 -12.32 12.15
CA ALA A 14 5.28 -11.80 11.84
C ALA A 14 5.45 -11.37 10.37
N ARG A 15 4.80 -12.08 9.44
CA ARG A 15 4.93 -11.91 7.98
C ARG A 15 3.62 -12.16 7.26
N ALA A 16 3.44 -11.49 6.12
CA ALA A 16 2.28 -11.62 5.23
C ALA A 16 2.38 -12.78 4.22
N GLN A 17 3.44 -13.59 4.27
CA GLN A 17 3.58 -14.77 3.40
C GLN A 17 2.57 -15.83 3.82
N LEU A 18 1.87 -16.43 2.86
CA LEU A 18 0.76 -17.36 3.09
C LEU A 18 1.06 -18.46 4.12
N GLY A 19 2.21 -19.13 4.01
CA GLY A 19 2.61 -20.15 4.99
C GLY A 19 2.78 -19.65 6.42
N TYR A 20 3.20 -18.39 6.62
CA TYR A 20 3.29 -17.78 7.95
C TYR A 20 1.91 -17.41 8.50
N LEU A 21 1.02 -16.94 7.64
CA LEU A 21 -0.36 -16.62 8.03
C LEU A 21 -1.11 -17.89 8.44
N LEU A 22 -0.98 -18.96 7.67
CA LEU A 22 -1.57 -20.26 7.98
C LEU A 22 -1.03 -20.81 9.30
N ASN A 23 0.29 -20.76 9.52
CA ASN A 23 0.88 -21.20 10.77
C ASN A 23 0.36 -20.40 11.97
N GLY A 24 0.25 -19.07 11.84
CA GLY A 24 -0.30 -18.21 12.88
C GLY A 24 -1.79 -18.46 13.17
N ALA A 25 -2.53 -18.91 12.15
CA ALA A 25 -3.93 -19.33 12.26
C ALA A 25 -4.10 -20.81 12.72
N GLY A 26 -3.00 -21.52 13.00
CA GLY A 26 -3.03 -22.90 13.49
C GLY A 26 -3.08 -23.98 12.39
N PHE A 27 -2.88 -23.61 11.13
CA PHE A 27 -2.91 -24.51 9.98
C PHE A 27 -1.50 -24.90 9.49
N PHE A 28 -1.41 -26.08 8.89
CA PHE A 28 -0.23 -26.54 8.17
C PHE A 28 -0.57 -26.72 6.70
N HIS A 29 0.28 -26.21 5.81
CA HIS A 29 0.04 -26.20 4.37
C HIS A 29 1.25 -26.71 3.61
N GLN A 30 0.99 -27.59 2.65
CA GLN A 30 1.97 -28.03 1.69
C GLN A 30 1.58 -27.50 0.32
N ALA A 31 2.28 -26.47 -0.13
CA ALA A 31 2.04 -25.86 -1.44
C ALA A 31 2.50 -26.82 -2.55
N HIS A 32 1.56 -27.61 -3.07
CA HIS A 32 1.80 -28.54 -4.18
C HIS A 32 1.03 -28.13 -5.44
N ARG A 33 -0.15 -27.52 -5.28
CA ARG A 33 -0.96 -27.01 -6.40
C ARG A 33 -1.50 -25.62 -6.09
N ALA A 34 -1.63 -24.80 -7.12
CA ALA A 34 -2.17 -23.45 -7.00
C ALA A 34 -3.60 -23.41 -6.43
N VAL A 35 -4.41 -24.46 -6.66
CA VAL A 35 -5.75 -24.56 -6.08
C VAL A 35 -5.71 -24.70 -4.55
N ASP A 36 -4.71 -25.39 -4.02
CA ASP A 36 -4.54 -25.57 -2.58
C ASP A 36 -4.16 -24.23 -1.93
N ASP A 37 -3.35 -23.41 -2.62
CA ASP A 37 -3.04 -22.04 -2.18
C ASP A 37 -4.29 -21.15 -2.16
N CYS A 38 -5.20 -21.31 -3.12
CA CYS A 38 -6.48 -20.58 -3.14
C CYS A 38 -7.35 -20.94 -1.93
N HIS A 39 -7.53 -22.23 -1.65
CA HIS A 39 -8.30 -22.67 -0.47
C HIS A 39 -7.64 -22.21 0.83
N ALA A 40 -6.32 -22.37 0.94
CA ALA A 40 -5.59 -21.94 2.12
C ALA A 40 -5.70 -20.41 2.35
N LEU A 41 -5.70 -19.61 1.28
CA LEU A 41 -5.95 -18.17 1.40
C LEU A 41 -7.38 -17.87 1.88
N LEU A 42 -8.39 -18.64 1.47
CA LEU A 42 -9.77 -18.47 1.95
C LEU A 42 -9.84 -18.71 3.47
N GLU A 43 -9.20 -19.77 3.97
CA GLU A 43 -9.13 -20.03 5.42
C GLU A 43 -8.48 -18.87 6.18
N VAL A 44 -7.39 -18.30 5.65
CA VAL A 44 -6.73 -17.12 6.24
C VAL A 44 -7.62 -15.88 6.20
N LEU A 45 -8.45 -15.73 5.17
CA LEU A 45 -9.34 -14.58 5.02
C LEU A 45 -10.59 -14.70 5.91
N ASP A 46 -11.05 -15.91 6.21
CA ASP A 46 -12.15 -16.17 7.14
C ASP A 46 -11.71 -16.16 8.61
N PHE A 47 -10.41 -16.34 8.88
CA PHE A 47 -9.85 -16.29 10.22
C PHE A 47 -10.16 -14.97 10.95
N GLU A 48 -10.71 -15.08 12.16
CA GLU A 48 -11.00 -13.95 13.03
C GLU A 48 -9.71 -13.38 13.62
N LEU A 49 -9.43 -12.12 13.31
CA LEU A 49 -8.23 -11.44 13.79
C LEU A 49 -8.37 -11.13 15.29
N PRO A 50 -7.43 -11.55 16.17
CA PRO A 50 -7.58 -11.42 17.62
C PRO A 50 -7.77 -9.99 18.12
N THR A 51 -7.23 -9.00 17.40
CA THR A 51 -7.29 -7.59 17.82
C THR A 51 -8.57 -6.87 17.40
N THR A 52 -9.31 -7.39 16.43
CA THR A 52 -10.56 -6.77 15.94
C THR A 52 -11.79 -7.61 16.19
N GLY A 53 -11.64 -8.93 16.38
CA GLY A 53 -12.77 -9.87 16.49
C GLY A 53 -13.55 -10.03 15.19
N SER A 54 -12.95 -9.66 14.05
CA SER A 54 -13.58 -9.72 12.72
C SER A 54 -12.72 -10.56 11.77
N PRO A 55 -13.34 -11.21 10.76
CA PRO A 55 -12.60 -11.90 9.71
C PRO A 55 -11.60 -10.98 9.00
N ALA A 56 -10.44 -11.50 8.63
CA ALA A 56 -9.43 -10.74 7.90
C ALA A 56 -9.96 -10.17 6.56
N LEU A 57 -10.92 -10.85 5.92
CA LEU A 57 -11.62 -10.38 4.73
C LEU A 57 -12.39 -9.08 4.97
N ALA A 58 -13.02 -8.92 6.13
CA ALA A 58 -13.78 -7.71 6.45
C ALA A 58 -12.85 -6.49 6.47
N LEU A 59 -11.71 -6.62 7.16
CA LEU A 59 -10.68 -5.58 7.21
C LEU A 59 -10.08 -5.30 5.83
N LEU A 60 -9.84 -6.34 5.02
CA LEU A 60 -9.37 -6.15 3.64
C LEU A 60 -10.34 -5.33 2.80
N LEU A 61 -11.64 -5.63 2.89
CA LEU A 61 -12.66 -4.93 2.13
C LEU A 61 -12.79 -3.47 2.57
N GLU A 62 -12.64 -3.18 3.85
CA GLU A 62 -12.58 -1.81 4.36
C GLU A 62 -11.39 -1.05 3.76
N THR A 63 -10.18 -1.60 3.84
CA THR A 63 -8.98 -0.96 3.27
C THR A 63 -9.06 -0.84 1.74
N ALA A 64 -9.57 -1.85 1.06
CA ALA A 64 -9.69 -1.86 -0.40
C ALA A 64 -10.66 -0.78 -0.91
N ARG A 65 -11.68 -0.42 -0.12
CA ARG A 65 -12.65 0.63 -0.45
C ARG A 65 -12.13 2.05 -0.19
N LYS A 66 -11.08 2.21 0.62
CA LYS A 66 -10.47 3.52 0.84
C LYS A 66 -9.88 4.06 -0.45
N ALA A 67 -10.09 5.35 -0.67
CA ALA A 67 -9.50 6.08 -1.77
C ALA A 67 -8.00 6.24 -1.54
N THR A 68 -7.19 5.79 -2.50
CA THR A 68 -5.75 6.06 -2.48
C THR A 68 -5.42 7.09 -3.54
N LEU A 69 -4.64 8.09 -3.16
CA LEU A 69 -4.20 9.16 -4.02
C LEU A 69 -2.68 9.06 -4.16
N ARG A 70 -2.21 9.01 -5.40
CA ARG A 70 -0.79 9.14 -5.73
C ARG A 70 -0.46 10.60 -5.88
N VAL A 71 0.46 11.08 -5.05
CA VAL A 71 1.00 12.45 -5.10
C VAL A 71 2.39 12.41 -5.70
N TRP A 72 2.64 13.25 -6.70
CA TRP A 72 3.91 13.34 -7.40
C TRP A 72 4.71 14.56 -6.93
N ALA A 73 5.98 14.34 -6.60
CA ALA A 73 6.96 15.39 -6.32
C ALA A 73 7.79 15.68 -7.58
N GLU A 74 7.11 16.17 -8.62
CA GLU A 74 7.70 16.50 -9.92
C GLU A 74 8.75 17.61 -9.80
N GLN A 75 9.84 17.50 -10.56
CA GLN A 75 10.92 18.51 -10.57
C GLN A 75 11.53 18.82 -9.19
N SER A 76 11.42 17.89 -8.22
CA SER A 76 12.07 18.03 -6.92
C SER A 76 13.60 18.03 -7.07
N ALA A 77 14.28 18.87 -6.28
CA ALA A 77 15.73 18.96 -6.29
C ALA A 77 16.37 17.62 -5.85
N PHE A 78 17.46 17.23 -6.50
CA PHE A 78 18.14 15.96 -6.21
C PHE A 78 18.61 15.86 -4.75
N ASP A 79 19.00 16.98 -4.15
CA ASP A 79 19.48 17.03 -2.76
C ASP A 79 18.39 16.70 -1.74
N LEU A 80 17.11 16.85 -2.12
CA LEU A 80 15.96 16.56 -1.27
C LEU A 80 15.50 15.10 -1.36
N LYS A 81 16.17 14.26 -2.17
CA LYS A 81 15.84 12.84 -2.34
C LYS A 81 15.80 12.09 -1.01
N ASP A 82 16.69 12.42 -0.07
CA ASP A 82 16.79 11.69 1.19
C ASP A 82 15.68 12.08 2.16
N SER A 83 15.21 13.33 2.09
CA SER A 83 13.99 13.77 2.79
C SER A 83 12.75 13.08 2.25
N LEU A 84 12.61 13.00 0.92
CA LEU A 84 11.52 12.28 0.25
C LEU A 84 11.53 10.79 0.59
N LYS A 85 12.68 10.12 0.50
CA LYS A 85 12.84 8.71 0.90
C LYS A 85 12.46 8.47 2.36
N ARG A 86 12.92 9.34 3.28
CA ARG A 86 12.62 9.22 4.71
C ARG A 86 11.12 9.32 5.00
N ARG A 87 10.41 10.16 4.25
CA ARG A 87 8.96 10.30 4.33
C ARG A 87 8.20 9.14 3.67
N GLY A 88 8.87 8.33 2.86
CA GLY A 88 8.30 7.12 2.24
C GLY A 88 8.01 7.25 0.73
N TYR A 89 8.48 8.32 0.08
CA TYR A 89 8.39 8.44 -1.36
C TYR A 89 9.19 7.35 -2.07
N ARG A 90 8.69 6.94 -3.24
CA ARG A 90 9.30 5.97 -4.13
C ARG A 90 9.67 6.65 -5.44
N TRP A 91 10.81 6.27 -6.00
CA TRP A 91 11.25 6.79 -7.28
C TRP A 91 10.53 6.07 -8.42
N ASN A 92 9.98 6.85 -9.36
CA ASN A 92 9.55 6.35 -10.65
C ASN A 92 10.54 6.77 -11.73
N ASP A 93 11.03 5.82 -12.53
CA ASP A 93 12.04 6.09 -13.56
C ASP A 93 11.44 6.60 -14.89
N GLY A 94 10.12 6.52 -15.04
CA GLY A 94 9.37 6.97 -16.22
C GLY A 94 9.48 6.05 -17.43
N SER A 95 10.02 4.84 -17.26
CA SER A 95 10.11 3.82 -18.33
C SER A 95 8.75 3.32 -18.80
N ASP A 96 7.73 3.47 -17.96
CA ASP A 96 6.34 3.09 -18.18
C ASP A 96 5.46 4.24 -18.73
N GLY A 97 6.07 5.34 -19.19
CA GLY A 97 5.38 6.50 -19.74
C GLY A 97 4.78 7.44 -18.68
N ARG A 98 5.01 7.15 -17.39
CA ARG A 98 4.62 8.01 -16.26
C ARG A 98 5.69 9.07 -15.97
N PRO A 99 5.39 10.08 -15.12
CA PRO A 99 6.38 11.06 -14.73
C PRO A 99 7.61 10.41 -14.09
N LYS A 100 8.80 10.76 -14.57
CA LYS A 100 10.07 10.42 -13.93
C LYS A 100 10.24 11.30 -12.69
N SER A 101 9.72 10.83 -11.58
CA SER A 101 9.56 11.62 -10.36
C SER A 101 9.39 10.73 -9.13
N TRP A 102 9.61 11.32 -7.95
CA TRP A 102 9.24 10.73 -6.68
C TRP A 102 7.71 10.76 -6.51
N PHE A 103 7.13 9.66 -6.01
CA PHE A 103 5.71 9.62 -5.67
C PHE A 103 5.46 8.97 -4.32
N ILE A 104 4.33 9.30 -3.70
CA ILE A 104 3.81 8.62 -2.51
C ILE A 104 2.32 8.33 -2.71
N ASP A 105 1.87 7.21 -2.18
CA ASP A 105 0.45 6.84 -2.17
C ASP A 105 -0.09 7.11 -0.76
N VAL A 106 -1.09 7.98 -0.66
CA VAL A 106 -1.71 8.41 0.62
C VAL A 106 -3.22 8.23 0.57
N ASP A 107 -3.83 8.12 1.75
CA ASP A 107 -5.30 8.18 1.87
C ASP A 107 -5.79 9.62 1.63
N GLU A 108 -7.04 9.77 1.24
CA GLU A 108 -7.67 11.08 0.99
C GLU A 108 -7.58 12.04 2.18
N THR A 109 -7.65 11.52 3.41
CA THR A 109 -7.52 12.31 4.65
C THR A 109 -6.11 12.85 4.89
N ALA A 110 -5.08 12.23 4.28
CA ALA A 110 -3.68 12.64 4.43
C ALA A 110 -3.18 13.47 3.24
N LEU A 111 -4.05 13.74 2.25
CA LEU A 111 -3.68 14.46 1.04
C LEU A 111 -3.22 15.90 1.35
N GLU A 112 -3.98 16.62 2.16
CA GLU A 112 -3.71 18.01 2.48
C GLU A 112 -2.39 18.16 3.22
N ASP A 113 -2.13 17.29 4.20
CA ASP A 113 -0.86 17.21 4.93
C ASP A 113 0.33 16.95 4.00
N GLU A 114 0.15 16.09 2.98
CA GLU A 114 1.19 15.78 2.03
C GLU A 114 1.47 16.92 1.05
N ILE A 115 0.41 17.59 0.58
CA ILE A 115 0.55 18.80 -0.25
C ILE A 115 1.25 19.90 0.55
N ALA A 116 0.90 20.08 1.82
CA ALA A 116 1.55 21.04 2.70
C ALA A 116 3.05 20.73 2.86
N PHE A 117 3.40 19.47 3.14
CA PHE A 117 4.80 19.05 3.22
C PHE A 117 5.59 19.35 1.93
N LEU A 118 5.01 19.05 0.77
CA LEU A 118 5.65 19.34 -0.51
C LEU A 118 5.89 20.85 -0.68
N LYS A 119 4.89 21.68 -0.37
CA LYS A 119 5.00 23.14 -0.48
C LYS A 119 6.07 23.70 0.46
N THR A 120 6.11 23.27 1.71
CA THR A 120 6.99 23.86 2.74
C THR A 120 8.40 23.28 2.69
N GLU A 121 8.55 21.96 2.69
CA GLU A 121 9.82 21.27 2.90
C GLU A 121 10.54 20.94 1.59
N ILE A 122 9.80 20.76 0.49
CA ILE A 122 10.38 20.30 -0.78
C ILE A 122 10.53 21.44 -1.78
N TYR A 123 9.48 22.23 -1.99
CA TYR A 123 9.51 23.28 -3.01
C TYR A 123 9.78 24.68 -2.44
N GLY A 124 9.49 24.91 -1.15
CA GLY A 124 9.61 26.23 -0.51
C GLY A 124 8.75 27.31 -1.18
N ARG A 125 7.74 26.93 -1.95
CA ARG A 125 6.85 27.81 -2.71
C ARG A 125 5.50 27.16 -2.89
N ASP A 126 4.51 27.97 -3.22
CA ASP A 126 3.18 27.47 -3.56
C ASP A 126 3.24 26.76 -4.92
N VAL A 127 3.07 25.44 -4.91
CA VAL A 127 2.94 24.61 -6.11
C VAL A 127 1.71 23.73 -5.97
N GLU A 128 1.12 23.33 -7.08
CA GLU A 128 0.09 22.28 -7.11
C GLU A 128 0.76 20.96 -7.55
N PRO A 129 1.02 20.03 -6.63
CA PRO A 129 1.58 18.73 -6.99
C PRO A 129 0.60 17.95 -7.85
N GLY A 130 1.11 17.15 -8.79
CA GLY A 130 0.27 16.21 -9.53
C GLY A 130 -0.36 15.20 -8.57
N VAL A 131 -1.69 15.12 -8.54
CA VAL A 131 -2.44 14.14 -7.73
C VAL A 131 -3.25 13.25 -8.65
N ARG A 132 -3.15 11.93 -8.46
CA ARG A 132 -3.92 10.95 -9.21
C ARG A 132 -4.62 9.96 -8.32
N ARG A 133 -5.93 9.80 -8.51
CA ARG A 133 -6.73 8.80 -7.80
C ARG A 133 -6.45 7.40 -8.33
N LEU A 134 -6.09 6.50 -7.42
CA LEU A 134 -5.97 5.06 -7.65
C LEU A 134 -7.26 4.38 -7.18
N THR A 135 -7.82 3.53 -8.04
CA THR A 135 -8.99 2.71 -7.72
C THR A 135 -8.54 1.27 -7.48
N ALA A 136 -9.44 0.42 -6.97
CA ALA A 136 -9.19 -1.01 -6.84
C ALA A 136 -8.77 -1.66 -8.18
N PHE A 137 -9.21 -1.12 -9.32
CA PHE A 137 -8.86 -1.62 -10.65
C PHE A 137 -7.47 -1.18 -11.13
N THR A 138 -6.94 -0.08 -10.60
CA THR A 138 -5.68 0.52 -11.08
C THR A 138 -4.53 0.36 -10.09
N ARG A 139 -4.79 0.27 -8.77
CA ARG A 139 -3.77 0.25 -7.71
C ARG A 139 -2.69 -0.84 -7.89
N PHE A 140 -3.05 -2.00 -8.44
CA PHE A 140 -2.12 -3.11 -8.71
C PHE A 140 -1.90 -3.36 -10.21
N SER A 141 -2.20 -2.37 -11.05
CA SER A 141 -2.08 -2.46 -12.50
C SER A 141 -0.95 -1.59 -13.02
N ASN A 142 -0.33 -2.01 -14.12
CA ASN A 142 0.61 -1.17 -14.87
C ASN A 142 -0.09 -0.10 -15.72
N ARG A 143 -1.45 -0.11 -15.78
CA ARG A 143 -2.26 0.83 -16.58
C ARG A 143 -2.43 2.21 -15.97
N VAL A 144 -2.00 2.40 -14.72
CA VAL A 144 -1.83 3.74 -14.16
C VAL A 144 -0.59 4.37 -14.76
#